data_AF-A0A1Z9G7D0-F1
#
_entry.id   AF-A0A1Z9G7D0-F1
#
_cell.length_a   1.000
_cell.length_b   1.000
_cell.length_c   1.000
_cell.angle_alpha   90.00
_cell.angle_beta   90.00
_cell.angle_gamma   90.00
#
_symmetry.space_group_name_H-M   'P 1'
#
loop_
_entity.id
_entity.type
_entity.pdbx_description
1 polymer ?
#
loop_
_entity_poly.entity_id
_entity_poly.type
_entity_poly.pdbx_seq_one_letter_code
_entity_poly.pdbx_strand_id
1 'polypeptide(L)'
;MVAINNKKVNVMPIEPIKSRKHALSKMSADPEDWSHFLTLSRLRLVSSFVNCTFLTREAHILSASRGRRQLSAGRHTMQYLAHVVFGINFTQLGKLTARDRTSVANGCRRIEDMRDDPVADKALFFSELALSEMDNQMHRQHIQSQQIQDQARSIFKGAGFDAG
;
A
#
# COMPACT_ATOMS: atom_id res chain seq x y z
N MET A 1 39.85 15.23 14.17
CA MET A 1 38.47 14.88 14.59
C MET A 1 37.62 16.14 14.55
N VAL A 2 36.73 16.27 13.55
CA VAL A 2 35.82 17.42 13.43
C VAL A 2 34.50 17.04 14.10
N ALA A 3 34.11 17.79 15.12
CA ALA A 3 32.84 17.61 15.83
C ALA A 3 31.67 18.02 14.92
N ILE A 4 30.81 17.08 14.56
CA ILE A 4 29.59 17.34 13.78
C ILE A 4 28.51 17.82 14.75
N ASN A 5 28.21 19.11 14.69
CA ASN A 5 27.22 19.80 15.50
C ASN A 5 25.80 19.35 15.10
N ASN A 6 25.11 18.66 16.00
CA ASN A 6 23.81 18.03 15.75
C ASN A 6 22.67 19.05 15.90
N LYS A 7 22.47 19.91 14.89
CA LYS A 7 21.28 20.78 14.84
C LYS A 7 20.03 19.91 14.69
N LYS A 8 19.21 19.85 15.75
CA LYS A 8 17.86 19.26 15.72
C LYS A 8 17.05 19.95 14.60
N VAL A 9 16.85 19.25 13.49
CA VAL A 9 15.92 19.68 12.44
C VAL A 9 14.52 19.48 13.00
N ASN A 10 13.82 20.59 13.25
CA ASN A 10 12.42 20.60 13.64
C ASN A 10 11.59 20.20 12.41
N VAL A 11 11.23 18.92 12.31
CA VAL A 11 10.37 18.41 11.24
C VAL A 11 8.93 18.72 11.61
N MET A 12 8.28 19.63 10.89
CA MET A 12 6.83 19.85 11.03
C MET A 12 6.09 18.56 10.67
N PRO A 13 5.01 18.20 11.40
CA PRO A 13 4.18 17.05 11.05
C PRO A 13 3.58 17.29 9.66
N ILE A 14 3.83 16.37 8.72
CA ILE A 14 3.01 16.27 7.52
C ILE A 14 1.67 15.75 8.01
N GLU A 15 0.67 16.62 8.06
CA GLU A 15 -0.70 16.24 8.38
C GLU A 15 -1.40 15.83 7.07
N PRO A 16 -1.56 14.52 6.79
CA PRO A 16 -2.33 14.07 5.63
C PRO A 16 -3.76 14.62 5.75
N ILE A 17 -4.28 15.16 4.65
CA ILE A 17 -5.66 15.69 4.55
C ILE A 17 -6.62 14.64 5.12
N LYS A 18 -7.12 14.92 6.33
CA LYS A 18 -7.97 14.11 7.23
C LYS A 18 -8.14 12.65 6.80
N SER A 19 -7.09 11.87 7.07
CA SER A 19 -7.14 10.42 7.07
C SER A 19 -8.24 9.95 8.03
N ARG A 20 -9.10 9.05 7.54
CA ARG A 20 -10.24 8.38 8.19
C ARG A 20 -9.76 7.42 9.30
N LYS A 21 -8.81 7.88 10.13
CA LYS A 21 -7.95 7.14 11.08
C LYS A 21 -8.71 6.41 12.18
N HIS A 22 -9.98 6.73 12.42
CA HIS A 22 -10.70 6.20 13.58
C HIS A 22 -11.24 4.77 13.40
N ALA A 23 -11.40 4.27 12.18
CA ALA A 23 -12.02 2.95 11.95
C ALA A 23 -11.07 1.75 12.18
N LEU A 24 -9.74 1.97 12.21
CA LEU A 24 -8.74 0.88 12.19
C LEU A 24 -7.88 0.79 13.46
N SER A 25 -8.13 1.62 14.47
CA SER A 25 -7.29 1.75 15.67
C SER A 25 -7.56 0.68 16.76
N LYS A 26 -8.46 -0.27 16.55
CA LYS A 26 -8.78 -1.30 17.55
C LYS A 26 -8.90 -2.67 16.92
N MET A 27 -7.78 -3.40 16.75
CA MET A 27 -7.85 -4.87 16.75
C MET A 27 -6.50 -5.54 17.02
N SER A 28 -6.54 -6.65 17.75
CA SER A 28 -5.41 -7.39 18.31
C SER A 28 -4.76 -8.36 17.32
N ALA A 29 -3.55 -8.81 17.68
CA ALA A 29 -2.77 -9.83 17.00
C ALA A 29 -3.29 -11.24 17.33
N ASP A 30 -3.82 -11.95 16.33
CA ASP A 30 -4.17 -13.38 16.38
C ASP A 30 -3.74 -14.04 15.03
N PRO A 31 -3.34 -15.33 14.98
CA PRO A 31 -2.68 -15.99 13.84
C PRO A 31 -3.51 -16.24 12.57
N GLU A 32 -4.80 -15.89 12.53
CA GLU A 32 -5.61 -15.83 11.29
C GLU A 32 -5.39 -14.49 10.58
N ASP A 33 -4.15 -14.29 10.13
CA ASP A 33 -3.56 -13.01 9.71
C ASP A 33 -3.99 -12.54 8.29
N TRP A 34 -5.31 -12.45 8.08
CA TRP A 34 -5.90 -11.86 6.87
C TRP A 34 -5.44 -10.42 6.65
N SER A 35 -5.10 -9.70 7.72
CA SER A 35 -4.57 -8.33 7.68
C SER A 35 -3.21 -8.26 6.99
N HIS A 36 -2.27 -9.14 7.35
CA HIS A 36 -0.97 -9.21 6.69
C HIS A 36 -1.09 -9.68 5.23
N PHE A 37 -1.90 -10.71 4.97
CA PHE A 37 -2.16 -11.19 3.61
C PHE A 37 -2.75 -10.09 2.72
N LEU A 38 -3.74 -9.34 3.22
CA LEU A 38 -4.35 -8.22 2.51
C LEU A 38 -3.34 -7.10 2.26
N THR A 39 -2.50 -6.80 3.26
CA THR A 39 -1.41 -5.82 3.13
C THR A 39 -0.42 -6.21 2.03
N LEU A 40 -0.01 -7.48 1.98
CA LEU A 40 0.88 -8.00 0.93
C LEU A 40 0.21 -7.99 -0.45
N SER A 41 -1.07 -8.35 -0.53
CA SER A 41 -1.83 -8.36 -1.78
C SER A 41 -1.97 -6.95 -2.35
N ARG A 42 -2.29 -5.96 -1.49
CA ARG A 42 -2.31 -4.54 -1.85
C ARG A 42 -0.95 -4.02 -2.29
N LEU A 43 0.12 -4.42 -1.60
CA LEU A 43 1.49 -4.06 -1.97
C LEU A 43 1.87 -4.63 -3.35
N ARG A 44 1.45 -5.86 -3.66
CA ARG A 44 1.64 -6.46 -5.00
C ARG A 44 0.83 -5.71 -6.06
N LEU A 45 -0.44 -5.41 -5.80
CA LEU A 45 -1.30 -4.66 -6.70
C LEU A 45 -0.68 -3.31 -7.10
N VAL A 46 -0.29 -2.49 -6.11
CA VAL A 46 0.35 -1.19 -6.39
C VAL A 46 1.71 -1.36 -7.08
N SER A 47 2.49 -2.38 -6.72
CA SER A 47 3.78 -2.64 -7.39
C SER A 47 3.58 -2.98 -8.86
N SER A 48 2.64 -3.86 -9.19
CA SER A 48 2.29 -4.20 -10.58
C SER A 48 1.77 -2.99 -11.35
N PHE A 49 0.88 -2.20 -10.75
CA PHE A 49 0.36 -0.97 -11.36
C PHE A 49 1.49 0.03 -11.69
N VAL A 50 2.41 0.25 -10.74
CA VAL A 50 3.55 1.15 -10.93
C VAL A 50 4.53 0.60 -11.97
N ASN A 51 4.76 -0.71 -12.02
CA ASN A 51 5.58 -1.31 -13.08
C ASN A 51 5.01 -1.03 -14.48
N CYS A 52 3.69 -1.15 -14.65
CA CYS A 52 3.03 -0.88 -15.92
C CYS A 52 3.10 0.61 -16.31
N THR A 53 2.92 1.51 -15.35
CA THR A 53 2.91 2.97 -15.62
C THR A 53 4.31 3.53 -15.87
N PHE A 54 5.33 3.03 -15.17
CA PHE A 54 6.72 3.49 -15.32
C PHE A 54 7.55 2.63 -16.29
N LEU A 55 6.97 1.56 -16.84
CA LEU A 55 7.66 0.58 -17.69
C LEU A 55 8.94 0.02 -17.03
N THR A 56 8.86 -0.29 -15.73
CA THR A 56 9.97 -0.85 -14.95
C THR A 56 9.75 -2.32 -14.58
N ARG A 57 10.84 -3.03 -14.26
CA ARG A 57 10.74 -4.39 -13.68
C ARG A 57 10.50 -4.32 -12.17
N GLU A 58 9.66 -5.22 -11.65
CA GLU A 58 9.28 -5.30 -10.24
C GLU A 58 10.49 -5.41 -9.28
N ALA A 59 11.50 -6.19 -9.69
CA ALA A 59 12.73 -6.35 -8.94
C ALA A 59 13.43 -5.02 -8.65
N HIS A 60 13.25 -3.98 -9.47
CA HIS A 60 13.84 -2.67 -9.21
C HIS A 60 13.05 -1.85 -8.20
N ILE A 61 11.72 -1.97 -8.18
CA ILE A 61 10.85 -1.29 -7.22
C ILE A 61 11.13 -1.82 -5.81
N LEU A 62 11.22 -3.14 -5.65
CA LEU A 62 11.43 -3.79 -4.35
C LEU A 62 12.92 -3.92 -3.94
N SER A 63 13.87 -3.55 -4.81
CA SER A 63 15.30 -3.67 -4.49
C SER A 63 15.77 -2.73 -3.37
N ALA A 64 16.60 -3.29 -2.47
CA ALA A 64 17.35 -2.55 -1.46
C ALA A 64 18.47 -1.65 -2.05
N SER A 65 18.85 -1.83 -3.32
CA SER A 65 19.90 -1.01 -3.96
C SER A 65 19.40 0.39 -4.31
N ARG A 66 20.28 1.41 -4.20
CA ARG A 66 19.94 2.81 -4.53
C ARG A 66 19.59 3.00 -6.00
N GLY A 67 20.13 2.17 -6.91
CA GLY A 67 19.80 2.15 -8.34
C GLY A 67 20.03 3.48 -9.08
N ARG A 68 19.71 3.52 -10.38
CA ARG A 68 19.68 4.76 -11.20
C ARG A 68 18.50 5.65 -10.78
N ARG A 69 18.59 6.97 -10.97
CA ARG A 69 17.59 7.99 -10.55
C ARG A 69 16.14 7.65 -10.93
N GLN A 70 15.90 7.09 -12.12
CA GLN A 70 14.57 6.66 -12.59
C GLN A 70 13.98 5.51 -11.76
N LEU A 71 14.81 4.59 -11.26
CA LEU A 71 14.36 3.49 -10.39
C LEU A 71 13.92 4.00 -9.01
N SER A 72 14.36 5.20 -8.60
CA SER A 72 13.93 5.81 -7.34
C SER A 72 12.53 6.44 -7.42
N ALA A 73 12.14 6.95 -8.60
CA ALA A 73 10.84 7.62 -8.78
C ALA A 73 9.67 6.63 -8.74
N GLY A 74 9.75 5.53 -9.48
CA GLY A 74 8.74 4.47 -9.43
C GLY A 74 8.61 3.87 -8.03
N ARG A 75 9.72 3.64 -7.33
CA ARG A 75 9.69 3.14 -5.95
C ARG A 75 8.99 4.09 -4.98
N HIS A 76 9.35 5.38 -5.01
CA HIS A 76 8.68 6.35 -4.15
C HIS A 76 7.20 6.49 -4.49
N THR A 77 6.84 6.42 -5.78
CA THR A 77 5.44 6.43 -6.23
C THR A 77 4.68 5.21 -5.70
N MET A 78 5.28 4.02 -5.76
CA MET A 78 4.68 2.81 -5.18
C MET A 78 4.46 2.95 -3.68
N GLN A 79 5.48 3.39 -2.93
CA GLN A 79 5.39 3.57 -1.48
C GLN A 79 4.36 4.64 -1.10
N TYR A 80 4.29 5.71 -1.88
CA TYR A 80 3.31 6.78 -1.73
C TYR A 80 1.90 6.24 -1.91
N LEU A 81 1.60 5.61 -3.05
CA LEU A 81 0.28 5.06 -3.38
C LEU A 81 -0.13 3.98 -2.38
N ALA A 82 0.79 3.11 -1.97
CA ALA A 82 0.54 2.11 -0.92
C ALA A 82 0.12 2.75 0.41
N HIS A 83 0.73 3.89 0.75
CA HIS A 83 0.40 4.64 1.95
C HIS A 83 -0.94 5.37 1.84
N VAL A 84 -1.14 6.16 0.78
CA VAL A 84 -2.32 7.04 0.67
C VAL A 84 -3.59 6.30 0.28
N VAL A 85 -3.50 5.28 -0.60
CA VAL A 85 -4.67 4.52 -1.07
C VAL A 85 -5.06 3.46 -0.04
N PHE A 86 -4.08 2.72 0.49
CA PHE A 86 -4.35 1.54 1.33
C PHE A 86 -4.08 1.74 2.82
N GLY A 87 -3.56 2.90 3.23
CA GLY A 87 -3.26 3.18 4.63
C GLY A 87 -2.08 2.39 5.21
N ILE A 88 -1.25 1.75 4.37
CA ILE A 88 -0.08 1.00 4.85
C ILE A 88 0.91 2.00 5.47
N ASN A 89 1.27 1.80 6.73
CA ASN A 89 2.12 2.78 7.42
C ASN A 89 3.60 2.64 7.02
N PHE A 90 4.40 3.70 7.24
CA PHE A 90 5.81 3.73 6.84
C PHE A 90 6.67 2.63 7.50
N THR A 91 6.31 2.20 8.71
CA THR A 91 7.01 1.10 9.39
C THR A 91 6.74 -0.23 8.68
N GLN A 92 5.50 -0.51 8.30
CA GLN A 92 5.12 -1.68 7.52
C GLN A 92 5.77 -1.64 6.13
N LEU A 93 5.66 -0.53 5.40
CA LEU A 93 6.29 -0.36 4.10
C LEU A 93 7.81 -0.55 4.18
N GLY A 94 8.47 0.01 5.19
CA GLY A 94 9.89 -0.17 5.41
C GLY A 94 10.25 -1.64 5.56
N LYS A 95 9.56 -2.38 6.44
CA LYS A 95 9.76 -3.82 6.61
C LYS A 95 9.54 -4.60 5.31
N LEU A 96 8.43 -4.35 4.62
CA LEU A 96 8.02 -5.06 3.41
C LEU A 96 8.91 -4.77 2.20
N THR A 97 9.59 -3.62 2.18
CA THR A 97 10.47 -3.19 1.08
C THR A 97 11.95 -3.22 1.44
N ALA A 98 12.31 -3.81 2.59
CA ALA A 98 13.67 -3.85 3.12
C ALA A 98 14.34 -2.45 3.21
N ARG A 99 13.58 -1.47 3.71
CA ARG A 99 14.00 -0.07 3.90
C ARG A 99 13.72 0.41 5.32
N ASP A 100 14.50 1.38 5.76
CA ASP A 100 14.16 2.08 6.99
C ASP A 100 12.94 3.00 6.78
N ARG A 101 12.16 3.20 7.85
CA ARG A 101 10.95 4.04 7.80
C ARG A 101 11.23 5.47 7.32
N THR A 102 12.44 5.99 7.52
CA THR A 102 12.77 7.38 7.15
C THR A 102 13.06 7.50 5.66
N SER A 103 13.61 6.47 5.02
CA SER A 103 13.70 6.37 3.57
C SER A 103 12.31 6.39 2.91
N VAL A 104 11.34 5.66 3.47
CA VAL A 104 9.94 5.67 2.98
C VAL A 104 9.32 7.05 3.12
N ALA A 105 9.44 7.67 4.31
CA ALA A 105 8.92 9.00 4.57
C ALA A 105 9.55 10.06 3.65
N ASN A 106 10.86 9.97 3.42
CA ASN A 106 11.57 10.84 2.48
C ASN A 106 11.11 10.63 1.03
N GLY A 107 10.86 9.38 0.63
CA GLY A 107 10.29 9.06 -0.68
C GLY A 107 8.90 9.68 -0.86
N CYS A 108 8.02 9.52 0.13
CA CYS A 108 6.67 10.11 0.10
C CYS A 108 6.72 11.64 0.03
N ARG A 109 7.59 12.29 0.81
CA ARG A 109 7.77 13.75 0.75
C ARG A 109 8.17 14.22 -0.65
N ARG A 110 9.08 13.50 -1.32
CA ARG A 110 9.48 13.83 -2.69
C ARG A 110 8.35 13.71 -3.71
N ILE A 111 7.40 12.80 -3.47
CA ILE A 111 6.21 12.69 -4.31
C ILE A 111 5.26 13.86 -4.02
N GLU A 112 5.06 14.23 -2.76
CA GLU A 112 4.30 15.44 -2.40
C GLU A 112 4.89 16.71 -3.02
N ASP A 113 6.20 16.92 -2.93
CA ASP A 113 6.87 18.05 -3.58
C ASP A 113 6.71 18.04 -5.12
N MET A 114 6.55 16.86 -5.73
CA MET A 114 6.32 16.71 -7.17
C MET A 114 4.87 17.06 -7.57
N ARG A 115 3.91 16.99 -6.64
CA ARG A 115 2.49 17.35 -6.90
C ARG A 115 2.29 18.85 -7.13
N ASP A 116 3.29 19.68 -6.89
CA ASP A 116 3.27 21.08 -7.30
C ASP A 116 3.21 21.25 -8.84
N ASP A 117 3.61 20.23 -9.61
CA ASP A 117 3.38 20.16 -11.05
C ASP A 117 1.96 19.61 -11.35
N PRO A 118 1.08 20.40 -12.00
CA PRO A 118 -0.30 19.98 -12.30
C PRO A 118 -0.39 18.70 -13.15
N VAL A 119 0.61 18.43 -14.00
CA VAL A 119 0.62 17.20 -14.82
C VAL A 119 0.89 15.98 -13.95
N ALA A 120 1.86 16.08 -13.05
CA ALA A 120 2.19 15.01 -12.11
C ALA A 120 1.07 14.76 -11.09
N ASP A 121 0.47 15.82 -10.54
CA ASP A 121 -0.65 15.69 -9.60
C ASP A 121 -1.86 15.00 -10.24
N LYS A 122 -2.21 15.38 -11.47
CA LYS A 122 -3.30 14.75 -12.22
C LYS A 122 -3.03 13.26 -12.49
N ALA A 123 -1.79 12.90 -12.82
CA ALA A 123 -1.41 11.50 -13.04
C ALA A 123 -1.51 10.67 -11.73
N LEU A 124 -1.08 11.24 -10.60
CA LEU A 124 -1.22 10.62 -9.29
C LEU A 124 -2.69 10.46 -8.89
N PHE A 125 -3.51 11.49 -9.08
CA PHE A 125 -4.94 11.44 -8.80
C PHE A 125 -5.65 10.29 -9.53
N PHE A 126 -5.40 10.11 -10.84
CA PHE A 126 -5.98 8.99 -11.58
C PHE A 126 -5.43 7.63 -11.11
N SER A 127 -4.17 7.57 -10.69
CA SER A 127 -3.58 6.36 -10.12
C SER A 127 -4.23 5.98 -8.79
N GLU A 128 -4.47 6.96 -7.91
CA GLU A 128 -5.16 6.79 -6.62
C GLU A 128 -6.59 6.28 -6.83
N LEU A 129 -7.33 6.86 -7.79
CA LEU A 129 -8.67 6.43 -8.15
C LEU A 129 -8.70 5.00 -8.69
N ALA A 130 -7.82 4.68 -9.65
CA ALA A 130 -7.78 3.36 -10.28
C ALA A 130 -7.46 2.26 -9.27
N LEU A 131 -6.47 2.48 -8.40
CA LEU A 131 -6.10 1.52 -7.35
C LEU A 131 -7.20 1.34 -6.31
N SER A 132 -7.88 2.43 -5.92
CA SER A 132 -9.03 2.36 -5.01
C SER A 132 -10.14 1.49 -5.60
N GLU A 133 -10.45 1.67 -6.89
CA GLU A 133 -11.50 0.90 -7.55
C GLU A 133 -11.11 -0.57 -7.73
N MET A 134 -9.85 -0.85 -8.06
CA MET A 134 -9.33 -2.22 -8.13
C MET A 134 -9.41 -2.94 -6.77
N ASP A 135 -9.04 -2.28 -5.67
CA ASP A 135 -9.14 -2.84 -4.32
C ASP A 135 -10.60 -3.09 -3.94
N ASN A 136 -11.51 -2.16 -4.25
CA ASN A 136 -12.95 -2.35 -4.03
C ASN A 136 -13.49 -3.56 -4.81
N GLN A 137 -13.06 -3.76 -6.05
CA GLN A 137 -13.45 -4.92 -6.86
C GLN A 137 -12.94 -6.22 -6.25
N MET A 138 -11.70 -6.27 -5.76
CA MET A 138 -11.15 -7.44 -5.07
C MET A 138 -11.98 -7.81 -3.83
N HIS A 139 -12.36 -6.82 -3.02
CA HIS A 139 -13.21 -7.05 -1.84
C HIS A 139 -14.61 -7.56 -2.24
N ARG A 140 -15.22 -6.96 -3.27
CA ARG A 140 -16.54 -7.40 -3.77
C ARG A 140 -16.53 -8.84 -4.29
N GLN A 141 -15.51 -9.22 -5.04
CA GLN A 141 -15.36 -10.59 -5.55
C GLN A 141 -15.19 -11.60 -4.41
N HIS A 142 -14.40 -11.27 -3.39
CA HIS A 142 -14.23 -12.14 -2.23
C HIS A 142 -15.56 -12.35 -1.48
N ILE A 143 -16.29 -11.28 -1.17
CA ILE A 143 -17.59 -11.35 -0.49
C ILE A 143 -18.60 -12.18 -1.30
N GLN A 144 -18.68 -11.94 -2.61
CA GLN A 144 -19.58 -12.68 -3.49
C GLN A 144 -19.22 -14.18 -3.52
N SER A 145 -17.93 -14.51 -3.55
CA SER A 145 -17.46 -15.91 -3.56
C SER A 145 -17.79 -16.66 -2.27
N GLN A 146 -17.68 -15.98 -1.11
CA GLN A 146 -18.04 -16.54 0.20
C GLN A 146 -19.55 -16.79 0.29
N GLN A 147 -20.36 -15.82 -0.14
CA GLN A 147 -21.82 -15.96 -0.15
C GLN A 147 -22.29 -17.15 -1.01
N ILE A 148 -21.67 -17.37 -2.17
CA ILE A 148 -21.97 -18.52 -3.04
C ILE A 148 -21.61 -19.83 -2.34
N GLN A 149 -20.46 -19.89 -1.66
CA GLN A 149 -20.04 -21.08 -0.92
C GLN A 149 -20.96 -21.39 0.28
N ASP A 150 -21.34 -20.37 1.04
CA ASP A 150 -22.24 -20.51 2.19
C ASP A 150 -23.66 -20.90 1.75
N GLN A 151 -24.15 -20.30 0.67
CA GLN A 151 -25.44 -20.66 0.07
C GLN A 151 -25.43 -22.12 -0.42
N ALA A 152 -24.38 -22.54 -1.12
CA ALA A 152 -24.23 -23.94 -1.55
C ALA A 152 -24.20 -24.88 -0.34
N ARG A 153 -23.41 -24.57 0.69
CA ARG A 153 -23.32 -25.36 1.93
C ARG A 153 -24.66 -25.46 2.66
N SER A 154 -25.45 -24.38 2.69
CA SER A 154 -26.80 -24.36 3.25
C SER A 154 -27.77 -25.22 2.42
N ILE A 155 -27.68 -25.18 1.09
CA ILE A 155 -28.52 -26.00 0.19
C ILE A 155 -28.22 -27.48 0.42
N PHE A 156 -26.94 -27.88 0.47
CA PHE A 156 -26.55 -29.27 0.71
C PHE A 156 -27.01 -29.78 2.08
N LYS A 157 -26.88 -28.96 3.14
CA LYS A 157 -27.43 -29.30 4.47
C LYS A 157 -28.96 -29.42 4.46
N GLY A 158 -29.67 -28.52 3.78
CA GLY A 158 -31.14 -28.55 3.66
C GLY A 158 -31.67 -29.73 2.84
N ALA A 159 -30.87 -30.26 1.91
CA ALA A 159 -31.20 -31.43 1.10
C ALA A 159 -30.95 -32.78 1.81
N GLY A 160 -30.53 -32.77 3.08
CA GLY A 160 -30.29 -33.99 3.86
C GLY A 160 -29.06 -34.79 3.42
N PHE A 161 -28.13 -34.17 2.68
CA PHE A 161 -26.85 -34.78 2.33
C PHE A 161 -25.85 -34.53 3.46
N ASP A 162 -25.94 -35.31 4.53
CA ASP A 162 -24.92 -35.33 5.56
C ASP A 162 -23.69 -36.06 5.00
N ALA A 163 -22.58 -35.32 4.85
CA ALA A 163 -21.29 -35.90 4.51
C ALA A 163 -20.81 -36.75 5.70
N GLY A 164 -21.09 -38.05 5.63
CA GLY A 164 -20.42 -39.08 6.43
C GLY A 164 -18.97 -39.28 5.99
#